data_AF-S2W1K3-F1
#
_entry.id   AF-S2W1K3-F1
#
_cell.length_a   1.000
_cell.length_b   1.000
_cell.length_c   1.000
_cell.angle_alpha   90.00
_cell.angle_beta   90.00
_cell.angle_gamma   90.00
#
_symmetry.space_group_name_H-M   'P 1'
#
loop_
_entity.id
_entity.type
_entity.pdbx_description
1 polymer ?
#
loop_
_entity_poly.entity_id
_entity_poly.type
_entity_poly.pdbx_seq_one_letter_code
_entity_poly.pdbx_strand_id
1 'polypeptide(L)'
;MAADCGQTINPYSVSFKYVSTADEFSTSRFRVELRRGSYNGGVWVWLRVTTRYASNLMMGTTEFLSTPCGKVTGLPYGWGNNRTPNSSRCSKAICLGQPASVTTVTYGGGGEERSKSKKVRV
;
A
#
# COMPACT_ATOMS: atom_id res chain seq x y z
N MET A 1 -23.22 -2.42 5.39
CA MET A 1 -22.75 -3.44 4.43
C MET A 1 -21.32 -3.75 4.77
N ALA A 2 -20.94 -5.00 5.02
CA ALA A 2 -19.53 -5.34 5.29
C ALA A 2 -18.68 -5.12 4.03
N ALA A 3 -17.40 -4.77 4.22
CA ALA A 3 -16.45 -4.70 3.12
C ALA A 3 -16.13 -6.11 2.58
N ASP A 4 -16.12 -6.25 1.26
CA ASP A 4 -15.93 -7.52 0.55
C ASP A 4 -14.52 -7.63 -0.05
N CYS A 5 -14.03 -8.85 -0.24
CA CYS A 5 -12.70 -9.13 -0.80
C CYS A 5 -12.58 -8.53 -2.21
N GLY A 6 -11.54 -7.73 -2.43
CA GLY A 6 -11.24 -7.14 -3.74
C GLY A 6 -11.81 -5.75 -3.97
N GLN A 7 -12.66 -5.26 -3.06
CA GLN A 7 -13.05 -3.86 -3.06
C GLN A 7 -11.81 -2.96 -2.95
N THR A 8 -11.82 -1.85 -3.69
CA THR A 8 -10.74 -0.87 -3.64
C THR A 8 -11.23 0.51 -3.24
N ILE A 9 -10.48 1.20 -2.37
CA ILE A 9 -10.81 2.55 -1.93
C ILE A 9 -9.56 3.44 -1.86
N ASN A 10 -9.77 4.75 -1.91
CA ASN A 10 -8.72 5.71 -1.61
C ASN A 10 -8.47 5.69 -0.08
N PRO A 11 -7.25 5.35 0.37
CA PRO A 11 -6.98 5.26 1.81
C PRO A 11 -7.05 6.61 2.55
N TYR A 12 -7.01 7.74 1.82
CA TYR A 12 -7.19 9.08 2.39
C TYR A 12 -8.66 9.50 2.49
N SER A 13 -9.57 8.81 1.81
CA SER A 13 -11.01 9.15 1.81
C SER A 13 -11.78 8.47 2.94
N VAL A 14 -11.13 7.63 3.75
CA VAL A 14 -11.74 6.92 4.87
C VAL A 14 -10.86 6.99 6.11
N SER A 15 -11.46 6.86 7.29
CA SER A 15 -10.75 6.73 8.56
C SER A 15 -10.58 5.26 8.92
N PHE A 16 -9.43 4.67 8.58
CA PHE A 16 -9.10 3.31 9.02
C PHE A 16 -8.84 3.27 10.52
N LYS A 17 -9.28 2.19 11.16
CA LYS A 17 -8.93 1.84 12.54
C LYS A 17 -7.73 0.89 12.56
N TYR A 18 -7.00 0.86 13.68
CA TYR A 18 -5.88 -0.06 13.91
C TYR A 18 -4.81 -0.05 12.81
N VAL A 19 -4.49 1.16 12.31
CA VAL A 19 -3.55 1.30 11.20
C VAL A 19 -2.14 0.95 11.68
N SER A 20 -1.47 0.03 10.98
CA SER A 20 -0.10 -0.36 11.27
C SER A 20 0.70 -0.61 9.99
N THR A 21 2.04 -0.53 10.08
CA THR A 21 2.93 -1.06 9.03
C THR A 21 3.05 -2.58 9.24
N ALA A 22 2.61 -3.36 8.26
CA ALA A 22 2.68 -4.82 8.29
C ALA A 22 4.04 -5.35 7.83
N ASP A 23 4.66 -4.68 6.87
CA ASP A 23 6.03 -4.92 6.44
C ASP A 23 6.55 -3.66 5.76
N GLU A 24 7.87 -3.51 5.67
CA GLU A 24 8.48 -2.42 4.94
C GLU A 24 9.83 -2.81 4.36
N PHE A 25 10.26 -2.04 3.37
CA PHE A 25 11.63 -2.04 2.91
C PHE A 25 12.00 -0.64 2.44
N SER A 26 13.31 -0.39 2.38
CA SER A 26 13.83 0.85 1.82
C SER A 26 14.71 0.54 0.62
N THR A 27 14.58 1.38 -0.40
CA THR A 27 15.58 1.53 -1.45
C THR A 27 16.50 2.70 -1.09
N SER A 28 17.47 2.97 -1.97
CA SER A 28 18.32 4.15 -1.86
C SER A 28 17.54 5.46 -1.81
N ARG A 29 16.36 5.52 -2.47
CA ARG A 29 15.59 6.77 -2.66
C ARG A 29 14.21 6.76 -2.02
N PHE A 30 13.64 5.59 -1.73
CA PHE A 30 12.27 5.45 -1.27
C PHE A 30 12.16 4.52 -0.06
N ARG A 31 11.17 4.79 0.79
CA ARG A 31 10.69 3.86 1.81
C ARG A 31 9.35 3.33 1.36
N VAL A 32 9.21 2.02 1.19
CA VAL A 32 7.98 1.35 0.76
C VAL A 32 7.42 0.57 1.94
N GLU A 33 6.23 0.98 2.38
CA GLU A 33 5.53 0.40 3.52
C GLU A 33 4.26 -0.31 3.04
N LEU A 34 4.13 -1.59 3.40
CA LEU A 34 2.85 -2.28 3.37
C LEU A 34 2.07 -1.87 4.61
N ARG A 35 1.04 -1.06 4.42
CA ARG A 35 0.13 -0.61 5.46
C ARG A 35 -1.09 -1.52 5.52
N ARG A 36 -1.62 -1.71 6.73
CA ARG A 36 -2.89 -2.36 6.96
C ARG A 36 -3.76 -1.54 7.90
N GLY A 37 -5.07 -1.74 7.82
CA GLY A 37 -6.03 -1.16 8.75
C GLY A 37 -7.40 -1.80 8.58
N SER A 38 -8.32 -1.50 9.48
CA SER A 38 -9.69 -2.03 9.44
C SER A 38 -10.67 -0.93 9.08
N TYR A 39 -11.60 -1.24 8.17
CA TYR A 39 -12.68 -0.34 7.79
C TYR A 39 -13.91 -1.15 7.41
N ASN A 40 -15.07 -0.74 7.94
CA ASN A 40 -16.37 -1.32 7.63
C ASN A 40 -16.41 -2.87 7.77
N GLY A 41 -15.81 -3.38 8.86
CA GLY A 41 -15.76 -4.81 9.18
C GLY A 41 -14.75 -5.65 8.38
N GLY A 42 -14.03 -5.06 7.42
CA GLY A 42 -12.97 -5.73 6.66
C GLY A 42 -11.57 -5.24 7.02
N VAL A 43 -10.57 -6.06 6.70
CA VAL A 43 -9.15 -5.69 6.75
C VAL A 43 -8.70 -5.24 5.38
N TRP A 44 -8.05 -4.09 5.36
CA TRP A 44 -7.60 -3.42 4.15
C TRP A 44 -6.09 -3.28 4.16
N VAL A 45 -5.49 -3.45 3.00
CA VAL A 45 -4.05 -3.26 2.80
C VAL A 45 -3.78 -2.28 1.67
N TRP A 46 -2.78 -1.43 1.84
CA TRP A 46 -2.33 -0.49 0.82
C TRP A 46 -0.83 -0.28 0.93
N LEU A 47 -0.24 0.27 -0.12
CA LEU A 47 1.13 0.76 -0.07
C LEU A 47 1.16 2.22 0.31
N ARG A 48 2.14 2.56 1.13
CA ARG A 48 2.59 3.93 1.34
C ARG A 48 4.06 3.99 0.92
N VAL A 49 4.36 4.91 0.01
CA VAL A 49 5.73 5.16 -0.44
C VAL A 49 6.12 6.57 -0.03
N THR A 50 7.22 6.66 0.70
CA THR A 50 7.77 7.93 1.19
C THR A 50 9.09 8.21 0.48
N THR A 51 9.22 9.39 -0.12
CA THR A 51 10.46 9.85 -0.76
C THR A 51 11.50 10.15 0.32
N ARG A 52 12.66 9.49 0.29
CA ARG A 52 13.78 9.79 1.20
C ARG A 52 14.71 10.85 0.64
N TYR A 53 14.95 10.82 -0.67
CA TYR A 53 15.81 11.77 -1.37
C TYR A 53 15.18 12.23 -2.69
N ALA A 54 15.43 13.50 -3.05
CA ALA A 54 15.01 14.03 -4.34
C ALA A 54 15.60 13.19 -5.48
N SER A 55 14.79 12.93 -6.51
CA SER A 55 15.14 12.01 -7.59
C SER A 55 14.38 12.39 -8.85
N ASN A 56 14.97 12.20 -10.03
CA ASN A 56 14.27 12.40 -11.30
C ASN A 56 13.29 11.24 -11.65
N LEU A 57 13.14 10.24 -10.79
CA LEU A 57 12.20 9.14 -11.02
C LEU A 57 10.76 9.61 -10.79
N MET A 58 9.82 9.14 -11.62
CA MET A 58 8.39 9.32 -11.37
C MET A 58 7.93 8.28 -10.35
N MET A 59 7.33 8.71 -9.22
CA MET A 59 6.62 7.78 -8.34
C MET A 59 5.34 7.32 -9.03
N GLY A 60 5.03 6.02 -8.92
CA GLY A 60 3.76 5.46 -9.32
C GLY A 60 3.79 4.56 -10.55
N THR A 61 4.93 4.34 -11.22
CA THR A 61 5.00 3.40 -12.36
C THR A 61 5.54 2.02 -12.00
N THR A 62 6.30 1.89 -10.92
CA THR A 62 6.91 0.60 -10.51
C THR A 62 6.20 -0.05 -9.33
N GLU A 63 5.36 0.71 -8.64
CA GLU A 63 4.70 0.27 -7.43
C GLU A 63 3.51 -0.63 -7.77
N PHE A 64 3.43 -1.76 -7.09
CA PHE A 64 2.30 -2.65 -7.20
C PHE A 64 2.04 -3.36 -5.89
N LEU A 65 0.78 -3.68 -5.66
CA LEU A 65 0.31 -4.48 -4.55
C LEU A 65 -0.61 -5.56 -5.13
N SER A 66 -0.25 -6.82 -4.91
CA SER A 66 -0.94 -7.99 -5.39
C SER A 66 -1.41 -8.83 -4.21
N THR A 67 -2.68 -9.15 -4.22
CA THR A 67 -3.37 -9.96 -3.20
C THR A 67 -4.20 -11.03 -3.92
N PRO A 68 -4.63 -12.10 -3.25
CA PRO A 68 -5.59 -13.06 -3.83
C PRO A 68 -6.92 -12.40 -4.22
N CYS A 69 -7.27 -11.30 -3.56
CA CYS A 69 -8.48 -10.52 -3.81
C CYS A 69 -8.36 -9.55 -5.00
N GLY A 70 -7.15 -9.32 -5.51
CA GLY A 70 -6.93 -8.36 -6.60
C GLY A 70 -5.56 -7.70 -6.57
N LYS A 71 -5.30 -6.89 -7.59
CA LYS A 71 -4.04 -6.18 -7.80
C LYS A 71 -4.30 -4.69 -8.01
N VAL A 72 -3.47 -3.85 -7.40
CA VAL A 72 -3.39 -2.41 -7.69
C VAL A 72 -2.00 -2.07 -8.16
N THR A 73 -1.91 -1.16 -9.12
CA THR A 73 -0.67 -0.62 -9.65
C THR A 73 -0.66 0.89 -9.47
N GLY A 74 0.54 1.41 -9.25
CA GLY A 74 0.83 2.81 -9.07
C GLY A 74 0.31 3.44 -7.77
N LEU A 75 0.61 4.73 -7.65
CA LEU A 75 0.34 5.54 -6.46
C LEU A 75 -0.50 6.76 -6.83
N PRO A 76 -1.81 6.58 -7.12
CA PRO A 76 -2.68 7.66 -7.58
C PRO A 76 -3.00 8.69 -6.49
N TYR A 77 -2.71 8.42 -5.22
CA TYR A 77 -3.17 9.26 -4.10
C TYR A 77 -2.03 9.75 -3.20
N GLY A 78 -2.27 10.86 -2.51
CA GLY A 78 -1.39 11.41 -1.48
C GLY A 78 -0.96 12.85 -1.76
N TRP A 79 -0.08 13.35 -0.90
CA TRP A 79 0.39 14.73 -0.94
C TRP A 79 1.86 14.80 -1.38
N GLY A 80 2.17 15.84 -2.15
CA GLY A 80 3.51 16.14 -2.66
C GLY A 80 3.70 15.76 -4.13
N ASN A 81 4.50 16.58 -4.81
CA ASN A 81 5.03 16.25 -6.13
C ASN A 81 6.02 15.08 -5.97
N ASN A 82 6.12 14.22 -6.98
CA ASN A 82 6.87 12.94 -7.03
C ASN A 82 8.35 12.97 -6.57
N ARG A 83 8.88 14.11 -6.13
CA ARG A 83 10.31 14.36 -5.90
C ARG A 83 10.64 15.19 -4.66
N THR A 84 9.65 15.54 -3.83
CA THR A 84 9.90 16.31 -2.60
C THR A 84 10.34 15.36 -1.49
N PRO A 85 11.50 15.56 -0.83
CA PRO A 85 11.88 14.77 0.34
C PRO A 85 10.75 14.76 1.37
N ASN A 86 10.54 13.60 1.99
CA ASN A 86 9.45 13.33 2.94
C ASN A 86 8.02 13.39 2.37
N SER A 87 7.84 13.57 1.05
CA SER A 87 6.52 13.38 0.45
C SER A 87 6.11 11.92 0.54
N SER A 88 4.81 11.66 0.74
CA SER A 88 4.28 10.31 0.78
C SER A 88 3.04 10.14 -0.09
N ARG A 89 3.05 9.11 -0.92
CA ARG A 89 1.93 8.72 -1.77
C ARG A 89 1.47 7.30 -1.43
N CYS A 90 0.18 7.04 -1.62
CA CYS A 90 -0.41 5.73 -1.37
C CYS A 90 -1.02 5.13 -2.63
N SER A 91 -1.01 3.79 -2.68
CA SER A 91 -1.84 3.04 -3.63
C SER A 91 -3.30 3.11 -3.21
N LYS A 92 -4.20 2.62 -4.08
CA LYS A 92 -5.52 2.16 -3.64
C LYS A 92 -5.36 1.12 -2.52
N ALA A 93 -6.24 1.15 -1.54
CA ALA A 93 -6.37 0.09 -0.55
C ALA A 93 -7.23 -1.03 -1.12
N ILE A 94 -6.83 -2.28 -0.91
CA ILE A 94 -7.58 -3.49 -1.29
C ILE A 94 -8.12 -4.12 -0.01
N CYS A 95 -9.40 -4.43 0.01
CA CYS A 95 -10.00 -5.22 1.07
C CYS A 95 -9.62 -6.70 0.91
N LEU A 96 -9.12 -7.30 1.99
CA LEU A 96 -8.82 -8.73 2.08
C LEU A 96 -9.99 -9.56 2.63
N GLY A 97 -11.12 -8.90 2.94
CA GLY A 97 -12.29 -9.51 3.55
C GLY A 97 -12.32 -9.38 5.08
N GLN A 98 -13.17 -10.19 5.70
CA GLN A 98 -13.39 -10.22 7.14
C GLN A 98 -12.27 -10.93 7.90
N PRO A 99 -12.02 -10.56 9.16
CA PRO A 99 -10.96 -11.15 9.94
C PRO A 99 -11.21 -12.61 10.26
N ALA A 100 -10.49 -13.51 9.59
CA ALA A 100 -10.71 -14.96 9.67
C ALA A 100 -9.48 -15.80 9.25
N SER A 101 -8.59 -15.24 8.42
CA SER A 101 -7.58 -16.02 7.70
C SER A 101 -6.27 -15.28 7.52
N VAL A 102 -5.20 -16.01 7.19
CA VAL A 102 -3.92 -15.42 6.80
C VAL A 102 -3.84 -15.35 5.28
N THR A 103 -3.57 -14.16 4.75
CA THR A 103 -3.48 -13.90 3.32
C THR A 103 -2.08 -13.47 2.95
N THR A 104 -1.49 -14.09 1.93
CA THR A 104 -0.20 -13.66 1.38
C THR A 104 -0.41 -12.48 0.46
N VAL A 105 0.35 -11.42 0.69
CA VAL A 105 0.32 -10.17 -0.07
C VAL A 105 1.71 -9.93 -0.63
N THR A 106 1.80 -9.71 -1.94
CA THR A 106 3.04 -9.37 -2.62
C THR A 106 3.02 -7.91 -2.98
N TYR A 107 4.10 -7.19 -2.69
CA TYR A 107 4.20 -5.78 -3.00
C TYR A 107 5.60 -5.40 -3.44
N GLY A 108 5.68 -4.39 -4.29
CA GLY A 108 6.95 -3.88 -4.81
C GLY A 108 6.85 -2.40 -5.13
N GLY A 109 8.00 -1.78 -5.35
CA GLY A 109 8.08 -0.35 -5.65
C GLY A 109 9.45 0.26 -5.35
N GLY A 110 9.59 1.54 -5.68
CA GLY A 110 10.79 2.31 -5.37
C GLY A 110 11.86 2.28 -6.47
N GLY A 111 11.48 2.06 -7.72
CA GLY A 111 12.34 2.24 -8.92
C GLY A 111 13.38 1.14 -9.17
N GLU A 112 13.67 0.31 -8.18
CA GLU A 112 14.41 -0.95 -8.33
C GLU A 112 13.37 -2.08 -8.28
N GLU A 113 13.51 -3.14 -9.07
CA GLU A 113 12.58 -4.29 -9.16
C GLU A 113 12.51 -5.14 -7.88
N ARG A 114 12.46 -4.49 -6.72
CA ARG A 114 12.35 -5.08 -5.40
C ARG A 114 10.88 -5.36 -5.12
N SER A 115 10.56 -6.65 -5.07
CA SER A 115 9.29 -7.16 -4.59
C SER A 115 9.51 -7.95 -3.30
N LYS A 116 8.53 -7.88 -2.39
CA LYS A 116 8.47 -8.67 -1.16
C LYS A 116 7.10 -9.29 -1.02
N SER A 117 7.06 -10.47 -0.41
CA SER A 117 5.81 -11.15 -0.05
C SER A 117 5.69 -11.21 1.46
N LYS A 118 4.51 -10.89 1.98
CA LYS A 118 4.20 -10.90 3.41
C LYS A 118 2.89 -11.60 3.69
N LYS A 119 2.87 -12.44 4.71
CA LYS A 119 1.62 -12.97 5.29
C LYS A 119 0.96 -11.90 6.18
N VAL A 120 -0.24 -11.47 5.82
CA VAL A 120 -1.07 -10.53 6.58
C VAL A 120 -2.21 -11.31 7.20
N ARG A 121 -2.38 -11.21 8.52
CA ARG A 121 -3.61 -11.66 9.18
C ARG A 121 -4.74 -10.71 8.77
N VAL A 122 -5.71 -11.27 8.06
CA VAL A 122 -7.03 -10.69 7.83
C VAL A 122 -7.78 -10.87 9.13
#